data_AF-Q0ICS5-F1
#
_entry.id   AF-Q0ICS5-F1
#
_cell.length_a   1.000
_cell.length_b   1.000
_cell.length_c   1.000
_cell.angle_alpha   90.00
_cell.angle_beta   90.00
_cell.angle_gamma   90.00
#
_symmetry.space_group_name_H-M   'P 1'
#
loop_
_entity.id
_entity.type
_entity.pdbx_description
1 polymer ?
#
loop_
_entity_poly.entity_id
_entity_poly.type
_entity_poly.pdbx_seq_one_letter_code
_entity_poly.pdbx_strand_id
1 'polypeptide(L)'
;MLRVANCRKASRSNLDSEIYIQNPMIRVPIDDDRTFNNPDGFAMVFDRTWKQSANAEEFAELSIDQRIDTVIKKMDDHPFLKTEPEQARQIAIFRVRLLNLDGSNQSG
;
A
#
# COMPACT_ATOMS: atom_id res chain seq x y z
N MET A 1 -25.38 54.93 21.82
CA MET A 1 -25.96 54.00 22.81
C MET A 1 -26.25 52.70 22.07
N LEU A 2 -25.44 51.64 22.22
CA LEU A 2 -25.44 50.69 23.35
C LEU A 2 -26.88 50.22 23.65
N ARG A 3 -27.25 48.94 23.59
CA ARG A 3 -26.62 47.76 24.24
C ARG A 3 -26.91 46.50 23.40
N VAL A 4 -25.97 45.60 23.11
CA VAL A 4 -25.17 44.67 23.96
C VAL A 4 -25.93 43.36 24.29
N ALA A 5 -25.30 42.26 23.85
CA ALA A 5 -25.38 40.88 24.35
C ALA A 5 -26.72 40.13 24.20
N ASN A 6 -26.78 38.82 23.97
CA ASN A 6 -25.90 37.81 24.55
C ASN A 6 -25.99 36.49 23.78
N CYS A 7 -24.81 35.95 23.44
CA CYS A 7 -24.60 34.56 23.04
C CYS A 7 -24.28 33.75 24.32
N ARG A 8 -24.50 32.41 24.29
CA ARG A 8 -24.30 31.37 25.34
C ARG A 8 -25.58 31.01 26.11
N LYS A 9 -25.98 29.75 26.36
CA LYS A 9 -25.32 28.43 26.55
C LYS A 9 -26.39 27.35 26.21
N ALA A 10 -26.14 26.30 25.42
CA ALA A 10 -25.37 25.07 25.66
C ALA A 10 -26.20 23.86 26.18
N SER A 11 -25.81 22.66 25.70
CA SER A 11 -26.14 21.28 26.12
C SER A 11 -27.22 20.58 25.28
N ARG A 12 -27.07 19.34 24.78
CA ARG A 12 -25.98 18.35 24.77
C ARG A 12 -26.47 17.18 23.89
N SER A 13 -25.62 16.71 22.98
CA SER A 13 -25.54 15.34 22.44
C SER A 13 -26.80 14.56 22.01
N ASN A 14 -26.80 14.11 20.76
CA ASN A 14 -26.75 12.71 20.29
C ASN A 14 -27.75 12.40 19.15
N LEU A 15 -27.16 11.91 18.05
CA LEU A 15 -27.56 10.76 17.21
C LEU A 15 -29.05 10.73 16.76
N ASP A 16 -29.38 10.58 15.48
CA ASP A 16 -28.84 9.60 14.54
C ASP A 16 -29.46 9.81 13.15
N SER A 17 -28.75 9.39 12.10
CA SER A 17 -29.28 8.99 10.79
C SER A 17 -29.80 10.05 9.79
N GLU A 18 -28.93 10.94 9.33
CA GLU A 18 -29.09 11.52 7.99
C GLU A 18 -28.57 10.54 6.92
N ILE A 19 -29.53 9.89 6.25
CA ILE A 19 -29.34 9.01 5.11
C ILE A 19 -29.04 9.89 3.89
N TYR A 20 -27.76 10.14 3.60
CA TYR A 20 -27.34 10.81 2.37
C TYR A 20 -27.07 9.80 1.25
N ILE A 21 -27.86 9.88 0.16
CA ILE A 21 -27.56 9.27 -1.14
C ILE A 21 -27.17 10.41 -2.10
N GLN A 22 -25.91 10.46 -2.55
CA GLN A 22 -25.53 11.17 -3.77
C GLN A 22 -24.26 10.56 -4.41
N ASN A 23 -24.45 9.51 -5.22
CA ASN A 23 -23.77 9.10 -6.48
C ASN A 23 -22.22 9.15 -6.64
N PRO A 24 -21.61 8.26 -7.45
CA PRO A 24 -21.60 6.80 -7.48
C PRO A 24 -20.19 6.32 -7.10
N MET A 25 -19.94 6.00 -5.84
CA MET A 25 -18.69 5.36 -5.49
C MET A 25 -18.74 3.94 -6.07
N ILE A 26 -18.04 3.73 -7.20
CA ILE A 26 -17.58 2.40 -7.57
C ILE A 26 -16.93 1.85 -6.30
N ARG A 27 -17.64 1.03 -5.54
CA ARG A 27 -16.98 0.11 -4.62
C ARG A 27 -16.23 -0.82 -5.52
N VAL A 28 -15.02 -0.41 -5.92
CA VAL A 28 -14.03 -1.34 -6.42
C VAL A 28 -13.91 -2.31 -5.25
N PRO A 29 -14.34 -3.57 -5.39
CA PRO A 29 -14.05 -4.54 -4.35
C PRO A 29 -12.54 -4.47 -4.16
N ILE A 30 -12.09 -4.10 -2.95
CA ILE A 30 -10.67 -3.99 -2.58
C ILE A 30 -10.06 -5.40 -2.42
N ASP A 31 -10.70 -6.37 -3.06
CA ASP A 31 -10.36 -7.77 -3.13
C ASP A 31 -10.19 -8.14 -4.61
N ASP A 32 -9.44 -7.30 -5.32
CA ASP A 32 -8.89 -7.69 -6.61
C ASP A 32 -7.64 -8.53 -6.31
N ASP A 33 -7.87 -9.82 -5.99
CA ASP A 33 -6.92 -10.91 -6.27
C ASP A 33 -6.64 -11.04 -7.77
N ARG A 34 -7.16 -10.12 -8.60
CA ARG A 34 -6.83 -9.95 -10.00
C ARG A 34 -5.35 -9.61 -10.13
N THR A 35 -4.62 -10.66 -10.47
CA THR A 35 -3.21 -10.57 -10.81
C THR A 35 -3.12 -10.07 -12.25
N PHE A 36 -2.80 -8.79 -12.44
CA PHE A 36 -2.70 -8.21 -13.78
C PHE A 36 -1.37 -8.59 -14.43
N ASN A 37 -1.41 -8.99 -15.70
CA ASN A 37 -0.20 -9.27 -16.48
C ASN A 37 0.42 -7.96 -17.02
N ASN A 38 0.85 -7.08 -16.12
CA ASN A 38 1.53 -5.83 -16.45
C ASN A 38 2.53 -5.44 -15.36
N PRO A 39 3.49 -4.54 -15.66
CA PRO A 39 4.47 -4.04 -14.70
C PRO A 39 3.86 -3.47 -13.41
N ASP A 40 2.78 -2.69 -13.55
CA ASP A 40 2.13 -2.02 -12.41
C ASP A 40 1.44 -3.01 -11.47
N GLY A 41 0.77 -4.02 -12.03
CA GLY A 41 0.14 -5.11 -11.30
C GLY A 41 1.16 -5.97 -10.58
N PHE A 42 2.25 -6.32 -11.25
CA PHE A 42 3.38 -6.98 -10.60
C PHE A 42 3.90 -6.18 -9.41
N ALA A 43 4.10 -4.87 -9.60
CA ALA A 43 4.64 -4.02 -8.55
C ALA A 43 3.69 -3.86 -7.36
N MET A 44 2.39 -3.84 -7.58
CA MET A 44 1.38 -3.83 -6.51
C MET A 44 1.44 -5.10 -5.65
N VAL A 45 1.55 -6.28 -6.28
CA VAL A 45 1.70 -7.56 -5.56
C VAL A 45 3.06 -7.65 -4.88
N PHE A 46 4.11 -7.10 -5.50
CA PHE A 46 5.47 -7.05 -4.95
C PHE A 46 5.52 -6.25 -3.66
N ASP A 47 4.99 -5.03 -3.66
CA ASP A 47 4.96 -4.16 -2.49
C ASP A 47 4.23 -4.83 -1.31
N ARG A 48 3.11 -5.53 -1.57
CA ARG A 48 2.36 -6.27 -0.56
C ARG A 48 3.18 -7.44 0.00
N THR A 49 3.76 -8.26 -0.88
CA THR A 49 4.54 -9.45 -0.51
C THR A 49 5.82 -9.08 0.23
N TRP A 50 6.45 -7.97 -0.16
CA TRP A 50 7.59 -7.39 0.53
C TRP A 50 7.22 -6.98 1.95
N LYS A 51 6.15 -6.20 2.14
CA LYS A 51 5.69 -5.78 3.47
C LYS A 51 5.35 -6.96 4.36
N GLN A 52 4.71 -7.99 3.81
CA GLN A 52 4.43 -9.22 4.55
C GLN A 52 5.72 -9.93 4.98
N SER A 53 6.70 -10.04 4.08
CA SER A 53 7.99 -10.68 4.36
C SER A 53 8.85 -9.86 5.32
N ALA A 54 8.78 -8.53 5.28
CA ALA A 54 9.50 -7.63 6.16
C ALA A 54 9.10 -7.73 7.64
N ASN A 55 7.97 -8.38 7.97
CA ASN A 55 7.62 -8.68 9.37
C ASN A 55 8.42 -9.86 9.94
N ALA A 56 9.07 -10.66 9.11
CA ALA A 56 9.88 -11.78 9.55
C ALA A 56 11.31 -11.32 9.86
N GLU A 57 11.83 -11.67 11.04
CA GLU A 57 13.19 -11.32 11.48
C GLU A 57 14.26 -11.84 10.51
N GLU A 58 14.07 -13.06 10.00
CA GLU A 58 14.93 -13.67 8.97
C GLU A 58 15.04 -12.80 7.72
N PHE A 59 13.97 -12.08 7.35
CA PHE A 59 13.97 -11.22 6.17
C PHE A 59 14.79 -9.95 6.43
N ALA A 60 14.81 -9.45 7.66
CA ALA A 60 15.61 -8.31 8.07
C ALA A 60 17.12 -8.62 8.14
N GLU A 61 17.51 -9.87 8.30
CA GLU A 61 18.93 -10.27 8.29
C GLU A 61 19.49 -10.52 6.88
N LEU A 62 18.61 -10.78 5.89
CA LEU A 62 19.02 -11.01 4.50
C LEU A 62 19.52 -9.73 3.82
N SER A 63 20.43 -9.90 2.87
CA SER A 63 20.82 -8.82 1.97
C SER A 63 19.67 -8.41 1.05
N ILE A 64 19.74 -7.21 0.48
CA ILE A 64 18.68 -6.68 -0.36
C ILE A 64 18.42 -7.56 -1.60
N ASP A 65 19.46 -8.04 -2.27
CA ASP A 65 19.32 -8.98 -3.37
C ASP A 65 18.64 -10.28 -2.93
N GLN A 66 19.02 -10.83 -1.77
CA GLN A 66 18.39 -12.05 -1.22
C GLN A 66 16.92 -11.82 -0.86
N ARG A 67 16.57 -10.65 -0.33
CA ARG A 67 15.18 -10.27 -0.05
C ARG A 67 14.37 -10.16 -1.34
N ILE A 68 14.94 -9.56 -2.38
CA ILE A 68 14.32 -9.48 -3.71
C ILE A 68 14.07 -10.88 -4.26
N ASP A 69 15.07 -11.76 -4.26
CA ASP A 69 14.91 -13.12 -4.76
C ASP A 69 13.91 -13.92 -3.92
N THR A 70 13.88 -13.73 -2.60
CA THR A 70 12.89 -14.36 -1.70
C THR A 70 11.47 -13.90 -2.02
N VAL A 71 11.27 -12.60 -2.24
CA VAL A 71 9.96 -12.05 -2.61
C VAL A 71 9.57 -12.55 -3.99
N ILE A 72 10.42 -12.44 -5.01
CA ILE A 72 10.17 -12.93 -6.37
C ILE A 72 9.78 -14.42 -6.34
N LYS A 73 10.48 -15.24 -5.57
CA LYS A 73 10.16 -16.67 -5.43
C LYS A 73 8.77 -16.92 -4.81
N LYS A 74 8.30 -16.06 -3.90
CA LYS A 74 6.93 -16.16 -3.34
C LYS A 74 5.85 -15.83 -4.36
N MET A 75 6.19 -15.12 -5.44
CA MET A 75 5.27 -14.69 -6.50
C MET A 75 5.58 -15.36 -7.84
N ASP A 76 6.29 -16.49 -7.85
CA ASP A 76 6.65 -17.24 -9.06
C ASP A 76 5.42 -17.63 -9.93
N ASP A 77 4.23 -17.71 -9.33
CA ASP A 77 2.98 -17.99 -10.04
C ASP A 77 2.42 -16.78 -10.82
N HIS A 78 2.96 -15.57 -10.62
CA HIS A 78 2.47 -14.35 -11.23
C HIS A 78 2.63 -14.37 -12.76
N PRO A 79 1.59 -14.05 -13.55
CA PRO A 79 1.64 -14.13 -15.01
C PRO A 79 2.76 -13.28 -15.63
N PHE A 80 2.99 -12.08 -15.09
CA PHE A 80 4.06 -11.19 -15.54
C PHE A 80 5.48 -11.75 -15.31
N LEU A 81 5.70 -12.51 -14.21
CA LEU A 81 6.98 -13.18 -13.96
C LEU A 81 7.23 -14.32 -14.95
N LYS A 82 6.15 -15.01 -15.37
CA LYS A 82 6.23 -16.08 -16.36
C LYS A 82 6.47 -15.55 -17.77
N THR A 83 5.90 -14.40 -18.12
CA THR A 83 6.08 -13.81 -19.46
C THR A 83 7.38 -13.02 -19.57
N GLU A 84 7.73 -12.21 -18.56
CA GLU A 84 8.86 -11.29 -18.60
C GLU A 84 9.69 -11.32 -17.29
N PRO A 85 10.36 -12.45 -16.98
CA PRO A 85 11.08 -12.62 -15.70
C PRO A 85 12.22 -11.60 -15.50
N GLU A 86 12.96 -11.29 -16.56
CA GLU A 86 14.05 -10.30 -16.52
C GLU A 86 13.51 -8.90 -16.19
N GLN A 87 12.39 -8.49 -16.81
CA GLN A 87 11.78 -7.20 -16.56
C GLN A 87 11.16 -7.13 -15.16
N ALA A 88 10.51 -8.21 -14.70
CA ALA A 88 10.00 -8.32 -13.34
C ALA A 88 11.11 -8.13 -12.30
N ARG A 89 12.29 -8.72 -12.51
CA ARG A 89 13.45 -8.52 -11.62
C ARG A 89 13.93 -7.06 -11.63
N GLN A 90 14.00 -6.42 -12.79
CA GLN A 90 14.36 -4.99 -12.88
C GLN A 90 13.36 -4.10 -12.14
N ILE A 91 12.06 -4.35 -12.29
CA ILE A 91 11.01 -3.61 -11.58
C ILE A 91 11.12 -3.83 -10.08
N ALA A 92 11.38 -5.06 -9.61
CA ALA A 92 11.60 -5.35 -8.20
C ALA A 92 12.78 -4.56 -7.61
N ILE A 93 13.93 -4.56 -8.30
CA ILE A 93 15.11 -3.78 -7.89
C ILE A 93 14.77 -2.28 -7.84
N PHE A 94 14.09 -1.78 -8.89
CA PHE A 94 13.67 -0.39 -8.95
C PHE A 94 12.74 -0.02 -7.78
N ARG A 95 11.76 -0.87 -7.44
CA ARG A 95 10.84 -0.66 -6.34
C ARG A 95 11.52 -0.63 -4.98
N VAL A 96 12.46 -1.55 -4.75
CA VAL A 96 13.26 -1.57 -3.51
C VAL A 96 14.08 -0.30 -3.36
N ARG A 97 14.72 0.17 -4.44
CA ARG A 97 15.45 1.45 -4.45
C ARG A 97 14.52 2.65 -4.24
N LEU A 98 13.35 2.68 -4.89
CA LEU A 98 12.38 3.76 -4.76
C LEU A 98 11.85 3.91 -3.32
N LEU A 99 11.68 2.78 -2.63
CA LEU A 99 11.20 2.74 -1.25
C LEU A 99 12.33 2.88 -0.21
N ASN A 100 13.59 3.09 -0.64
CA ASN A 100 14.79 3.14 0.21
C ASN A 100 14.87 1.98 1.22
N LEU A 101 14.49 0.78 0.75
CA LEU A 101 14.46 -0.44 1.57
C LEU A 101 15.84 -1.07 1.74
N ASP A 102 16.86 -0.47 1.11
CA ASP A 102 18.29 -0.77 1.21
C ASP A 102 18.94 -0.29 2.50
N GLY A 103 18.20 0.35 3.39
CA GLY A 103 18.69 0.81 4.69
C GLY A 103 19.46 2.13 4.63
N SER A 104 19.43 2.84 3.50
CA SER A 104 20.09 4.14 3.31
C SER A 104 19.37 5.32 3.97
N ASN A 105 18.26 5.10 4.69
CA ASN A 105 17.67 6.10 5.59
C ASN A 105 18.42 6.21 6.94
N GLN A 106 19.74 6.39 6.89
CA GLN A 106 20.45 7.08 7.96
C GLN A 106 20.67 8.53 7.51
N SER A 107 20.04 9.44 8.25
CA SER A 107 20.27 10.90 8.31
C SER A 107 19.28 11.77 7.54
N GLY A 108 18.39 12.38 8.33
CA GLY A 108 17.62 13.59 8.04
C GLY A 108 17.19 14.19 9.36
#